data_AF-A0A5C9EM95-F1
#
_entry.id   AF-A0A5C9EM95-F1
#
_cell.length_a   1.000
_cell.length_b   1.000
_cell.length_c   1.000
_cell.angle_alpha   90.00
_cell.angle_beta   90.00
_cell.angle_gamma   90.00
#
_symmetry.space_group_name_H-M   'P 1'
#
loop_
_entity.id
_entity.type
_entity.pdbx_description
1 polymer ?
#
loop_
_entity_poly.entity_id
_entity_poly.type
_entity_poly.pdbx_seq_one_letter_code
_entity_poly.pdbx_strand_id
1 'polypeptide(L)'
;MIKLENKKNISLKELEKKAYKSIFEDGLWDIFFGMIFLGFSLTFIELNSEFEIVLKYFLIIAPWNLGAILILMLGKRYITIPRLGYVEFGPKRQKAKHKLGYFIIINIMVFALLLALPLSGILGDLSLGNSLTALLIGFLIIWLPLSVVAFIFSFSRLYIYAIMGGISFYLTEILYPLVGEPFDAIISFGIIGGIMIIIGIALLVRFLQKYPSVKINNKV
;
A
#
# COMPACT_ATOMS: atom_id res chain seq x y z
N MET A 1 1.86 47.18 26.54
CA MET A 1 2.78 46.03 26.62
C MET A 1 1.92 44.76 26.73
N ILE A 2 1.54 44.19 25.59
CA ILE A 2 0.59 43.07 25.54
C ILE A 2 1.36 41.79 25.89
N LYS A 3 1.03 41.20 27.04
CA LYS A 3 1.52 39.89 27.49
C LYS A 3 1.24 38.83 26.41
N LEU A 4 2.28 38.38 25.73
CA LEU A 4 2.30 37.15 24.96
C LEU A 4 2.36 35.95 25.93
N GLU A 5 1.36 35.80 26.79
CA GLU A 5 1.19 34.60 27.62
C GLU A 5 0.53 33.51 26.75
N ASN A 6 1.20 32.35 26.66
CA ASN A 6 0.71 31.05 26.19
C ASN A 6 0.73 30.71 24.69
N LYS A 7 1.75 31.13 23.91
CA LYS A 7 2.09 30.39 22.68
C LYS A 7 2.90 29.14 23.03
N LYS A 8 2.16 28.10 23.44
CA LYS A 8 2.59 26.71 23.67
C LYS A 8 3.89 26.39 22.92
N ASN A 9 4.97 26.11 23.65
CA ASN A 9 6.26 25.63 23.14
C ASN A 9 6.09 24.26 22.48
N ILE A 10 5.37 24.19 21.36
CA ILE A 10 5.31 22.99 20.53
C ILE A 10 6.70 22.87 19.93
N SER A 11 7.43 21.80 20.30
CA SER A 11 8.77 21.59 19.77
C SER A 11 8.70 21.48 18.24
N LEU A 12 9.67 22.07 17.53
CA LEU A 12 9.74 22.02 16.06
C LEU A 12 9.61 20.58 15.52
N LYS A 13 10.14 19.61 16.27
CA LYS A 13 10.06 18.17 15.98
C LYS A 13 8.61 17.64 15.99
N GLU A 14 7.77 18.14 16.89
CA GLU A 14 6.36 17.74 16.95
C GLU A 14 5.54 18.36 15.81
N LEU A 15 5.84 19.61 15.44
CA LEU A 15 5.23 20.25 14.27
C LEU A 15 5.59 19.50 12.99
N GLU A 16 6.86 19.16 12.78
CA GLU A 16 7.30 18.36 11.64
C GLU A 16 6.62 16.98 11.63
N LYS A 17 6.53 16.31 12.78
CA LYS A 17 5.84 15.02 12.90
C LYS A 17 4.35 15.12 12.55
N LYS A 18 3.68 16.20 12.95
CA LYS A 18 2.27 16.44 12.65
C LYS A 18 2.06 16.73 11.16
N ALA A 19 2.89 17.60 10.57
CA ALA A 19 2.86 17.90 9.14
C ALA A 19 3.16 16.68 8.27
N TYR A 20 4.08 15.82 8.72
CA TYR A 20 4.38 14.57 8.04
C TYR A 20 3.19 13.61 8.05
N LYS A 21 2.50 13.49 9.20
CA LYS A 21 1.30 12.64 9.30
C LYS A 21 0.15 13.12 8.43
N SER A 22 -0.08 14.44 8.32
CA SER A 22 -1.17 14.97 7.50
C SER A 22 -1.05 14.63 6.01
N ILE A 23 0.16 14.32 5.51
CA ILE A 23 0.34 13.83 4.14
C ILE A 23 -0.34 12.47 3.91
N PHE A 24 -0.52 11.66 4.95
CA PHE A 24 -1.16 10.34 4.87
C PHE A 24 -2.63 10.37 5.28
N GLU A 25 -3.22 11.54 5.57
CA GLU A 25 -4.62 11.66 5.99
C GLU A 25 -5.60 11.83 4.82
N ASP A 26 -5.11 11.93 3.58
CA ASP A 26 -5.92 12.22 2.40
C ASP A 26 -6.56 11.00 1.73
N GLY A 27 -6.32 9.78 2.23
CA GLY A 27 -6.94 8.56 1.70
C GLY A 27 -6.33 8.05 0.38
N LEU A 28 -5.44 8.80 -0.28
CA LEU A 28 -4.86 8.37 -1.57
C LEU A 28 -3.96 7.15 -1.45
N TRP A 29 -3.25 7.01 -0.32
CA TRP A 29 -2.46 5.82 -0.03
C TRP A 29 -3.34 4.61 0.20
N ASP A 30 -4.48 4.78 0.86
CA ASP A 30 -5.45 3.72 1.11
C ASP A 30 -6.07 3.23 -0.22
N ILE A 31 -6.42 4.16 -1.14
CA ILE A 31 -6.86 3.84 -2.50
C ILE A 31 -5.75 3.11 -3.28
N PHE A 32 -4.52 3.59 -3.22
CA PHE A 32 -3.37 2.97 -3.87
C PHE A 32 -3.18 1.52 -3.43
N PHE A 33 -3.06 1.28 -2.12
CA PHE A 33 -2.89 -0.09 -1.62
C PHE A 33 -4.10 -0.95 -1.98
N GLY A 34 -5.32 -0.44 -1.85
CA GLY A 34 -6.51 -1.20 -2.23
C GLY A 34 -6.52 -1.63 -3.71
N MET A 35 -6.02 -0.79 -4.63
CA MET A 35 -5.84 -1.19 -6.02
C MET A 35 -4.74 -2.23 -6.21
N ILE A 36 -3.61 -2.14 -5.49
CA ILE A 36 -2.58 -3.18 -5.52
C ILE A 36 -3.16 -4.52 -5.04
N PHE A 37 -3.96 -4.51 -3.98
CA PHE A 37 -4.65 -5.71 -3.46
C PHE A 37 -5.67 -6.27 -4.48
N LEU A 38 -6.44 -5.43 -5.15
CA LEU A 38 -7.27 -5.88 -6.28
C LEU A 38 -6.44 -6.41 -7.45
N GLY A 39 -5.25 -5.86 -7.69
CA GLY A 39 -4.32 -6.36 -8.69
C GLY A 39 -3.88 -7.80 -8.39
N PHE A 40 -3.71 -8.15 -7.11
CA PHE A 40 -3.43 -9.53 -6.70
C PHE A 40 -4.61 -10.47 -6.97
N SER A 41 -5.87 -10.06 -6.85
CA SER A 41 -6.95 -10.98 -7.23
C SER A 41 -6.98 -11.29 -8.73
N LEU A 42 -6.50 -10.36 -9.58
CA LEU A 42 -6.41 -10.58 -11.02
C LEU A 42 -5.31 -11.58 -11.41
N THR A 43 -4.33 -11.85 -10.53
CA THR A 43 -3.25 -12.79 -10.85
C THR A 43 -3.71 -14.25 -10.87
N PHE A 44 -4.80 -14.56 -10.19
CA PHE A 44 -5.36 -15.92 -10.05
C PHE A 44 -6.43 -16.25 -11.09
N ILE A 45 -6.71 -15.36 -12.04
CA ILE A 45 -7.55 -15.70 -13.19
C ILE A 45 -6.76 -16.69 -14.06
N GLU A 46 -7.19 -17.96 -14.08
CA GLU A 46 -6.59 -19.03 -14.86
C GLU A 46 -6.60 -18.70 -16.36
N LEU A 47 -5.49 -19.03 -17.01
CA LEU A 47 -5.29 -18.96 -18.45
C LEU A 47 -4.66 -20.27 -18.90
N ASN A 48 -4.99 -20.68 -20.13
CA ASN A 48 -4.81 -22.07 -20.57
C ASN A 48 -3.36 -22.37 -21.02
N SER A 49 -2.48 -21.37 -21.10
CA SER A 49 -1.10 -21.56 -21.54
C SER A 49 -0.08 -20.70 -20.77
N GLU A 50 1.16 -21.20 -20.65
CA GLU A 50 2.27 -20.46 -20.03
C GLU A 50 2.56 -19.12 -20.73
N PHE A 51 2.38 -19.08 -22.05
CA PHE A 51 2.50 -17.85 -22.85
C PHE A 51 1.43 -16.82 -22.46
N GLU A 52 0.21 -17.27 -22.17
CA GLU A 52 -0.86 -16.41 -21.68
C GLU A 52 -0.58 -15.85 -20.28
N ILE A 53 0.17 -16.56 -19.42
CA ILE A 53 0.59 -16.05 -18.10
C ILE A 53 1.47 -14.81 -18.27
N VAL A 54 2.50 -14.88 -19.11
CA VAL A 54 3.39 -13.74 -19.38
C VAL A 54 2.59 -12.56 -19.96
N LEU A 55 1.72 -12.83 -20.93
CA LEU A 55 0.85 -11.80 -21.50
C LEU A 55 -0.09 -11.18 -20.46
N LYS A 56 -0.68 -11.96 -19.54
CA LYS A 56 -1.53 -11.45 -18.45
C LYS A 56 -0.78 -10.46 -17.57
N TYR A 57 0.46 -10.80 -17.19
CA TYR A 57 1.27 -9.89 -16.39
C TYR A 57 1.56 -8.58 -17.12
N PHE A 58 1.94 -8.62 -18.41
CA PHE A 58 2.29 -7.42 -19.16
C PHE A 58 1.09 -6.60 -19.65
N LEU A 59 -0.06 -7.23 -19.96
CA LEU A 59 -1.22 -6.58 -20.55
C LEU A 59 -2.30 -6.20 -19.53
N ILE A 60 -2.36 -6.88 -18.39
CA ILE A 60 -3.41 -6.66 -17.38
C ILE A 60 -2.80 -6.14 -16.08
N ILE A 61 -1.93 -6.94 -15.45
CA ILE A 61 -1.47 -6.66 -14.08
C ILE A 61 -0.52 -5.46 -14.04
N ALA A 62 0.45 -5.38 -14.95
CA ALA A 62 1.39 -4.27 -15.00
C ALA A 62 0.69 -2.93 -15.32
N PRO A 63 -0.19 -2.83 -16.34
CA PRO A 63 -0.96 -1.61 -16.59
C PRO A 63 -1.88 -1.24 -15.42
N TRP A 64 -2.50 -2.21 -14.76
CA TRP A 64 -3.32 -1.98 -13.57
C TRP A 64 -2.51 -1.35 -12.42
N ASN A 65 -1.37 -1.95 -12.09
CA ASN A 65 -0.48 -1.44 -11.04
C ASN A 65 0.13 -0.08 -11.41
N LEU A 66 0.46 0.14 -12.69
CA LEU A 66 0.86 1.45 -13.19
C LEU A 66 -0.26 2.49 -13.02
N GLY A 67 -1.50 2.13 -13.34
CA GLY A 67 -2.67 2.95 -13.09
C GLY A 67 -2.80 3.33 -11.61
N ALA A 68 -2.56 2.38 -10.70
CA ALA A 68 -2.56 2.64 -9.27
C ALA A 68 -1.49 3.66 -8.86
N ILE A 69 -0.26 3.52 -9.36
CA ILE A 69 0.84 4.46 -9.13
C ILE A 69 0.48 5.84 -9.68
N LEU A 70 -0.09 5.91 -10.89
CA LEU A 70 -0.51 7.16 -11.52
C LEU A 70 -1.58 7.88 -10.70
N ILE A 71 -2.60 7.16 -10.21
CA ILE A 71 -3.64 7.74 -9.34
C ILE A 71 -3.01 8.33 -8.08
N LEU A 72 -2.08 7.63 -7.45
CA LEU A 72 -1.38 8.15 -6.27
C LEU A 72 -0.56 9.40 -6.61
N MET A 73 0.24 9.35 -7.67
CA MET A 73 1.12 10.46 -8.08
C MET A 73 0.33 11.70 -8.49
N LEU A 74 -0.66 11.53 -9.37
CA LEU A 74 -1.52 12.61 -9.86
C LEU A 74 -2.41 13.14 -8.73
N GLY A 75 -3.00 12.25 -7.92
CA GLY A 75 -3.77 12.64 -6.74
C GLY A 75 -2.94 13.50 -5.78
N LYS A 76 -1.71 13.07 -5.45
CA LYS A 76 -0.83 13.87 -4.58
C LYS A 76 -0.48 15.21 -5.21
N ARG A 77 -0.12 15.22 -6.51
CA ARG A 77 0.33 16.42 -7.24
C ARG A 77 -0.78 17.46 -7.41
N TYR A 78 -1.99 17.04 -7.77
CA TYR A 78 -3.08 17.95 -8.12
C TYR A 78 -4.09 18.15 -7.00
N ILE A 79 -4.19 17.22 -6.05
CA ILE A 79 -5.17 17.30 -4.96
C ILE A 79 -4.50 17.71 -3.66
N THR A 80 -3.54 16.93 -3.19
CA THR A 80 -3.00 17.05 -1.83
C THR A 80 -2.01 18.20 -1.69
N ILE A 81 -1.01 18.27 -2.57
CA ILE A 81 0.07 19.26 -2.49
C ILE A 81 -0.47 20.70 -2.59
N PRO A 82 -1.39 21.05 -3.51
CA PRO A 82 -1.93 22.42 -3.59
C PRO A 82 -2.76 22.83 -2.37
N ARG A 83 -3.30 21.87 -1.61
CA ARG A 83 -4.15 22.13 -0.43
C ARG A 83 -3.37 22.19 0.88
N LEU A 84 -2.36 21.34 1.04
CA LEU A 84 -1.51 21.31 2.25
C LEU A 84 -0.32 22.26 2.17
N GLY A 85 0.04 22.70 0.95
CA GLY A 85 1.29 23.40 0.70
C GLY A 85 2.48 22.46 0.62
N TYR A 86 3.60 23.00 0.16
CA TYR A 86 4.86 22.26 0.07
C TYR A 86 5.61 22.33 1.40
N VAL A 87 6.04 21.18 1.92
CA VAL A 87 6.82 21.07 3.15
C VAL A 87 8.10 20.30 2.86
N GLU A 88 9.24 20.94 3.12
CA GLU A 88 10.53 20.25 3.09
C GLU A 88 10.79 19.59 4.45
N PHE A 89 10.96 18.26 4.44
CA PHE A 89 11.27 17.51 5.65
C PHE A 89 12.77 17.52 5.95
N GLY A 90 13.10 17.48 7.24
CA GLY A 90 14.47 17.51 7.71
C GLY A 90 15.28 16.28 7.26
N PRO A 91 16.62 16.35 7.37
CA PRO A 91 17.54 15.32 6.86
C PRO A 91 17.31 13.92 7.47
N LYS A 92 16.77 13.83 8.69
CA LYS A 92 16.41 12.56 9.32
C LYS A 92 15.34 11.79 8.53
N ARG A 93 14.31 12.48 8.06
CA ARG A 93 13.22 11.89 7.27
C ARG A 93 13.68 11.54 5.86
N GLN A 94 14.56 12.33 5.27
CA GLN A 94 15.16 12.04 3.96
C GLN A 94 16.04 10.78 4.01
N LYS A 95 16.87 10.62 5.05
CA LYS A 95 17.68 9.39 5.23
C LYS A 95 16.79 8.15 5.45
N ALA A 96 15.69 8.29 6.20
CA ALA A 96 14.73 7.21 6.40
C ALA A 96 14.09 6.76 5.07
N LYS A 97 13.79 7.70 4.16
CA LYS A 97 13.29 7.39 2.81
C LYS A 97 14.28 6.56 2.00
N HIS A 98 15.57 6.89 2.04
CA HIS A 98 16.61 6.12 1.34
C HIS A 98 16.77 4.72 1.93
N LYS A 99 16.82 4.60 3.27
CA LYS A 99 16.86 3.29 3.96
C LYS A 99 15.65 2.42 3.60
N LEU A 100 14.48 3.03 3.47
CA LEU A 100 13.28 2.32 3.03
C LEU A 100 13.42 1.81 1.59
N GLY A 101 13.99 2.61 0.68
CA GLY A 101 14.26 2.17 -0.69
C GLY A 101 15.12 0.90 -0.73
N TYR A 102 16.22 0.87 0.02
CA TYR A 102 17.06 -0.34 0.14
C TYR A 102 16.30 -1.52 0.74
N PHE A 103 15.51 -1.30 1.79
CA PHE A 103 14.69 -2.34 2.41
C PHE A 103 13.65 -2.93 1.42
N ILE A 104 13.00 -2.10 0.61
CA ILE A 104 12.05 -2.56 -0.42
C ILE A 104 12.77 -3.41 -1.47
N ILE A 105 13.94 -2.97 -1.96
CA ILE A 105 14.73 -3.74 -2.93
C ILE A 105 15.11 -5.10 -2.37
N ILE A 106 15.59 -5.15 -1.13
CA ILE A 106 15.92 -6.41 -0.45
C ILE A 106 14.68 -7.31 -0.34
N ASN A 107 13.52 -6.76 0.02
CA ASN A 107 12.29 -7.55 0.09
C ASN A 107 11.85 -8.10 -1.26
N ILE A 108 11.97 -7.31 -2.34
CA ILE A 108 11.68 -7.77 -3.70
C ILE A 108 12.64 -8.90 -4.09
N MET A 109 13.93 -8.79 -3.76
CA MET A 109 14.90 -9.87 -4.01
C MET A 109 14.59 -11.14 -3.21
N VAL A 110 14.27 -11.00 -1.92
CA VAL A 110 13.87 -12.14 -1.07
C VAL A 110 12.60 -12.79 -1.61
N PHE A 111 11.62 -11.99 -2.03
CA PHE A 111 10.39 -12.49 -2.65
C PHE A 111 10.66 -13.26 -3.94
N ALA A 112 11.45 -12.69 -4.86
CA ALA A 112 11.84 -13.35 -6.10
C ALA A 112 12.59 -14.67 -5.84
N LEU A 113 13.47 -14.69 -4.84
CA LEU A 113 14.18 -15.89 -4.43
C LEU A 113 13.23 -16.95 -3.85
N LEU A 114 12.31 -16.56 -2.97
CA LEU A 114 11.30 -17.45 -2.39
C LEU A 114 10.37 -18.06 -3.45
N LEU A 115 10.07 -17.34 -4.53
CA LEU A 115 9.33 -17.88 -5.67
C LEU A 115 10.19 -18.80 -6.55
N ALA A 116 11.47 -18.47 -6.75
CA ALA A 116 12.37 -19.25 -7.59
C ALA A 116 12.79 -20.60 -6.96
N LEU A 117 12.89 -20.66 -5.63
CA LEU A 117 13.37 -21.85 -4.92
C LEU A 117 12.46 -23.09 -5.10
N PRO A 118 11.13 -23.01 -4.96
CA PRO A 118 10.22 -24.11 -5.30
C PRO A 118 10.30 -24.50 -6.78
N LEU A 119 10.38 -23.53 -7.69
CA LEU A 119 10.46 -23.78 -9.14
C LEU A 119 11.77 -24.49 -9.55
N SER A 120 12.83 -24.30 -8.78
CA SER A 120 14.13 -24.94 -9.02
C SER A 120 14.22 -26.41 -8.58
N GLY A 121 13.21 -26.91 -7.86
CA GLY A 121 13.20 -28.27 -7.29
C GLY A 121 14.18 -28.51 -6.14
N ILE A 122 14.98 -27.50 -5.74
CA ILE A 122 16.02 -27.60 -4.70
C ILE A 122 15.43 -27.86 -3.32
N LEU A 123 14.26 -27.30 -3.01
CA LEU A 123 13.61 -27.44 -1.70
C LEU A 123 12.62 -28.61 -1.61
N GLY A 124 12.55 -29.47 -2.65
CA GLY A 124 11.46 -30.43 -2.82
C GLY A 124 10.11 -29.73 -3.00
N ASP A 125 9.03 -30.51 -3.06
CA ASP A 125 7.66 -29.98 -2.99
C ASP A 125 7.44 -29.38 -1.59
N LEU A 126 7.87 -28.14 -1.39
CA LEU A 126 7.27 -27.29 -0.37
C LEU A 126 5.78 -27.28 -0.69
N SER A 127 5.01 -28.13 0.01
CA SER A 127 3.58 -28.19 -0.17
C SER A 127 3.00 -26.82 0.16
N LEU A 128 2.82 -26.02 -0.88
CA LEU A 128 2.11 -24.74 -0.84
C LEU A 128 0.64 -24.96 -0.46
N GLY A 129 0.16 -26.21 -0.50
CA GLY A 129 -1.19 -26.60 -0.10
C GLY A 129 -1.45 -26.75 1.41
N ASN A 130 -0.55 -26.29 2.28
CA ASN A 130 -0.84 -26.23 3.72
C ASN A 130 -1.23 -24.80 4.09
N SER A 131 -2.42 -24.61 4.67
CA SER A 131 -2.87 -23.28 5.10
C SER A 131 -1.85 -22.61 6.04
N LEU A 132 -1.11 -23.37 6.86
CA LEU A 132 -0.05 -22.80 7.70
C LEU A 132 1.13 -22.23 6.89
N THR A 133 1.52 -22.86 5.78
CA THR A 133 2.60 -22.33 4.91
C THR A 133 2.13 -21.07 4.18
N ALA A 134 0.89 -21.06 3.68
CA ALA A 134 0.27 -19.87 3.09
C ALA A 134 0.21 -18.68 4.07
N LEU A 135 -0.13 -18.93 5.34
CA LEU A 135 -0.14 -17.91 6.39
C LEU A 135 1.27 -17.34 6.63
N LEU A 136 2.28 -18.19 6.77
CA LEU A 136 3.68 -17.76 6.99
C LEU A 136 4.19 -16.93 5.82
N ILE A 137 3.91 -17.37 4.58
CA ILE A 137 4.24 -16.67 3.34
C ILE A 137 3.58 -15.29 3.33
N GLY A 138 2.27 -15.21 3.59
CA GLY A 138 1.54 -13.95 3.64
C GLY A 138 2.10 -12.98 4.68
N PHE A 139 2.44 -13.47 5.87
CA PHE A 139 3.02 -12.63 6.92
C PHE A 139 4.45 -12.16 6.60
N LEU A 140 5.28 -13.03 6.01
CA LEU A 140 6.64 -12.69 5.66
C LEU A 140 6.71 -11.68 4.50
N ILE A 141 5.84 -11.84 3.50
CA ILE A 141 5.90 -11.09 2.24
C ILE A 141 5.08 -9.80 2.30
N ILE A 142 3.92 -9.82 2.95
CA ILE A 142 3.03 -8.66 3.02
C ILE A 142 3.11 -8.00 4.38
N TRP A 143 2.87 -8.74 5.46
CA TRP A 143 2.72 -8.11 6.78
C TRP A 143 4.02 -7.45 7.25
N LEU A 144 5.14 -8.17 7.19
CA LEU A 144 6.44 -7.67 7.67
C LEU A 144 6.88 -6.42 6.89
N PRO A 145 6.88 -6.41 5.53
CA PRO A 145 7.40 -5.27 4.80
C PRO A 145 6.48 -4.06 4.93
N LEU A 146 5.16 -4.25 4.87
CA LEU A 146 4.20 -3.16 5.08
C LEU A 146 4.23 -2.61 6.51
N SER A 147 4.51 -3.44 7.52
CA SER A 147 4.67 -2.98 8.90
C SER A 147 5.92 -2.12 9.08
N VAL A 148 7.03 -2.46 8.43
CA VAL A 148 8.25 -1.64 8.42
C VAL A 148 7.99 -0.31 7.69
N VAL A 149 7.31 -0.36 6.55
CA VAL A 149 6.86 0.83 5.81
C VAL A 149 5.97 1.71 6.71
N ALA A 150 5.01 1.12 7.41
CA ALA A 150 4.11 1.81 8.34
C ALA A 150 4.86 2.49 9.49
N PHE A 151 5.86 1.81 10.05
CA PHE A 151 6.72 2.35 11.10
C PHE A 151 7.48 3.59 10.63
N ILE A 152 8.14 3.49 9.47
CA ILE A 152 8.96 4.56 8.91
C ILE A 152 8.09 5.76 8.52
N PHE A 153 6.95 5.52 7.85
CA PHE A 153 6.01 6.56 7.47
C PHE A 153 5.14 7.06 8.62
N SER A 154 5.22 6.45 9.81
CA SER A 154 4.32 6.76 10.93
C SER A 154 2.85 6.69 10.52
N PHE A 155 2.53 5.78 9.60
CA PHE A 155 1.22 5.61 8.97
C PHE A 155 0.47 4.47 9.66
N SER A 156 -0.30 4.79 10.70
CA SER A 156 -0.90 3.79 11.59
C SER A 156 -1.86 2.83 10.90
N ARG A 157 -2.63 3.27 9.89
CA ARG A 157 -3.60 2.40 9.20
C ARG A 157 -2.92 1.31 8.38
N LEU A 158 -1.69 1.54 7.92
CA LEU A 158 -0.96 0.57 7.12
C LEU A 158 -0.62 -0.71 7.90
N TYR A 159 -0.52 -0.67 9.23
CA TYR A 159 -0.40 -1.88 10.05
C TYR A 159 -1.63 -2.78 9.94
N ILE A 160 -2.83 -2.19 9.90
CA ILE A 160 -4.08 -2.93 9.75
C ILE A 160 -4.10 -3.58 8.36
N TYR A 161 -3.75 -2.82 7.33
CA TYR A 161 -3.66 -3.32 5.96
C TYR A 161 -2.60 -4.40 5.77
N ALA A 162 -1.47 -4.30 6.48
CA ALA A 162 -0.44 -5.32 6.52
C ALA A 162 -0.98 -6.66 7.07
N ILE A 163 -1.77 -6.61 8.16
CA ILE A 163 -2.37 -7.80 8.77
C ILE A 163 -3.43 -8.38 7.84
N MET A 164 -4.36 -7.54 7.35
CA MET A 164 -5.41 -7.96 6.43
C MET A 164 -4.79 -8.67 5.22
N GLY A 165 -3.78 -8.05 4.60
CA GLY A 165 -3.12 -8.63 3.44
C GLY A 165 -2.32 -9.89 3.72
N GLY A 166 -1.67 -10.00 4.89
CA GLY A 166 -1.01 -11.23 5.30
C GLY A 166 -2.00 -12.39 5.48
N ILE A 167 -3.19 -12.10 6.01
CA ILE A 167 -4.28 -13.08 6.16
C ILE A 167 -4.90 -13.46 4.81
N SER A 168 -4.85 -12.59 3.79
CA SER A 168 -5.43 -12.89 2.47
C SER A 168 -4.89 -14.19 1.86
N PHE A 169 -3.59 -14.48 1.98
CA PHE A 169 -3.01 -15.73 1.47
C PHE A 169 -3.60 -16.97 2.17
N TYR A 170 -3.75 -16.90 3.50
CA TYR A 170 -4.38 -17.96 4.27
C TYR A 170 -5.85 -18.17 3.89
N LEU A 171 -6.57 -17.06 3.65
CA LEU A 171 -7.97 -17.13 3.22
C LEU A 171 -8.11 -17.74 1.83
N THR A 172 -7.22 -17.41 0.88
CA THR A 172 -7.23 -18.01 -0.46
C THR A 172 -7.11 -19.53 -0.36
N GLU A 173 -6.15 -20.03 0.41
CA GLU A 173 -5.93 -21.48 0.57
C GLU A 173 -7.12 -22.21 1.20
N ILE A 174 -7.79 -21.59 2.19
CA ILE A 174 -8.98 -22.18 2.83
C ILE A 174 -10.21 -22.14 1.92
N LEU A 175 -10.33 -21.07 1.12
CA LEU A 175 -11.46 -20.89 0.22
C LEU A 175 -11.31 -21.71 -1.07
N TYR A 176 -10.09 -22.04 -1.47
CA TYR A 176 -9.79 -22.86 -2.65
C TYR A 176 -10.67 -24.11 -2.76
N PRO A 177 -10.76 -25.01 -1.74
CA PRO A 177 -11.62 -26.19 -1.83
C PRO A 177 -13.14 -25.89 -1.80
N LEU A 178 -13.56 -24.69 -1.40
CA LEU A 178 -14.97 -24.33 -1.24
C LEU A 178 -15.57 -23.66 -2.49
N VAL A 179 -14.82 -22.76 -3.12
CA VAL A 179 -15.29 -21.94 -4.25
C VAL A 179 -14.48 -22.13 -5.52
N GLY A 180 -13.28 -22.70 -5.42
CA GLY A 180 -12.34 -22.86 -6.53
C GLY A 180 -11.74 -21.55 -7.03
N GLU A 181 -10.72 -21.68 -7.88
CA GLU A 181 -10.17 -20.56 -8.64
C GLU A 181 -11.17 -20.08 -9.71
N PRO A 182 -11.24 -18.77 -10.01
CA PRO A 182 -10.49 -17.66 -9.41
C PRO A 182 -11.20 -16.98 -8.22
N PHE A 183 -12.33 -17.55 -7.76
CA PHE A 183 -13.22 -16.88 -6.81
C PHE A 183 -12.63 -16.79 -5.40
N ASP A 184 -11.85 -17.76 -4.98
CA ASP A 184 -11.09 -17.78 -3.72
C ASP A 184 -10.18 -16.54 -3.55
N ALA A 185 -9.43 -16.17 -4.59
CA ALA A 185 -8.55 -15.01 -4.59
C ALA A 185 -9.32 -13.69 -4.72
N ILE A 186 -10.40 -13.66 -5.51
CA ILE A 186 -11.30 -12.49 -5.62
C ILE A 186 -11.96 -12.19 -4.28
N ILE A 187 -12.39 -13.21 -3.56
CA ILE A 187 -12.98 -13.04 -2.22
C ILE A 187 -11.90 -12.59 -1.23
N SER A 188 -10.74 -13.24 -1.22
CA SER A 188 -9.67 -12.94 -0.24
C SER A 188 -9.03 -11.57 -0.47
N PHE A 189 -8.44 -11.34 -1.63
CA PHE A 189 -7.73 -10.11 -1.94
C PHE A 189 -8.68 -9.00 -2.42
N GLY A 190 -9.73 -9.36 -3.15
CA GLY A 190 -10.63 -8.37 -3.73
C GLY A 190 -11.54 -7.70 -2.70
N ILE A 191 -12.08 -8.43 -1.73
CA ILE A 191 -12.85 -7.81 -0.62
C ILE A 191 -11.94 -6.88 0.19
N ILE A 192 -10.73 -7.35 0.53
CA ILE A 192 -9.77 -6.56 1.30
C ILE A 192 -9.36 -5.29 0.54
N GLY A 193 -9.04 -5.41 -0.75
CA GLY A 193 -8.73 -4.28 -1.61
C GLY A 193 -9.90 -3.31 -1.76
N GLY A 194 -11.12 -3.84 -1.93
CA GLY A 194 -12.36 -3.06 -1.97
C GLY A 194 -12.61 -2.26 -0.70
N ILE A 195 -12.43 -2.87 0.48
CA ILE A 195 -12.54 -2.19 1.78
C ILE A 195 -11.53 -1.04 1.87
N MET A 196 -10.27 -1.26 1.48
CA MET A 196 -9.25 -0.21 1.47
C MET A 196 -9.62 0.97 0.57
N ILE A 197 -10.15 0.68 -0.63
CA ILE A 197 -10.60 1.72 -1.57
C ILE A 197 -11.77 2.51 -0.99
N ILE A 198 -12.78 1.84 -0.43
CA ILE A 198 -13.95 2.51 0.17
C ILE A 198 -13.50 3.44 1.30
N ILE A 199 -12.63 2.95 2.19
CA ILE A 199 -12.06 3.77 3.27
C ILE A 199 -11.26 4.94 2.71
N GLY A 200 -10.43 4.70 1.70
CA GLY A 200 -9.62 5.73 1.06
C GLY A 200 -10.43 6.81 0.37
N ILE A 201 -11.52 6.44 -0.32
CA ILE A 201 -12.46 7.39 -0.91
C ILE A 201 -13.14 8.21 0.18
N ALA A 202 -13.63 7.57 1.25
CA ALA A 202 -14.25 8.27 2.37
C ALA A 202 -13.30 9.28 3.03
N LEU A 203 -12.03 8.92 3.21
CA LEU A 203 -10.99 9.81 3.72
C LEU A 203 -10.67 10.93 2.75
N LEU A 204 -10.59 10.65 1.45
CA LEU A 204 -10.37 11.65 0.42
C LEU A 204 -11.49 12.70 0.40
N VAL A 205 -12.74 12.27 0.48
CA VAL A 205 -13.90 13.18 0.56
C VAL A 205 -13.82 14.05 1.83
N ARG A 206 -13.54 13.45 2.99
CA ARG A 206 -13.35 14.19 4.25
C ARG A 206 -12.19 15.18 4.16
N PHE A 207 -11.10 14.79 3.51
CA PHE A 207 -9.93 15.64 3.30
C PHE A 207 -10.28 16.84 2.42
N LEU A 208 -11.02 16.64 1.32
CA LEU A 208 -11.49 17.71 0.45
C LEU A 208 -12.42 18.68 1.18
N GLN A 209 -13.28 18.19 2.07
CA GLN A 209 -14.15 19.02 2.91
C GLN A 209 -13.36 19.83 3.95
N LYS A 210 -12.35 19.21 4.56
CA LYS A 210 -11.51 19.84 5.60
C LYS A 210 -10.53 20.87 5.04
N TYR A 211 -10.04 20.65 3.82
CA TYR A 211 -9.07 21.50 3.14
C TYR A 211 -9.64 22.02 1.80
N PRO A 212 -10.58 22.98 1.82
CA PRO A 212 -11.11 23.56 0.59
C PRO A 212 -9.99 24.27 -0.19
N SER A 213 -10.04 24.18 -1.52
CA SER A 213 -9.06 24.85 -2.38
C SER A 213 -9.18 26.36 -2.24
N VAL A 214 -8.12 27.02 -1.77
CA VAL A 214 -8.04 28.48 -1.79
C VAL A 214 -7.89 28.92 -3.25
N LYS A 215 -8.98 29.40 -3.87
CA LYS A 215 -8.88 30.12 -5.14
C LYS A 215 -8.17 31.43 -4.83
N ILE A 216 -6.88 31.53 -5.17
CA ILE A 216 -6.20 32.81 -5.22
C ILE A 216 -6.85 33.57 -6.38
N ASN A 217 -7.76 34.48 -6.06
CA ASN A 217 -8.32 35.41 -7.03
C ASN A 217 -7.17 36.31 -7.50
N ASN A 218 -6.50 35.92 -8.58
CA ASN A 218 -5.63 36.81 -9.33
C ASN A 218 -6.51 37.82 -10.09
N LYS A 219 -7.06 38.80 -9.38
CA LYS A 219 -7.40 40.09 -9.98
C LYS A 219 -6.15 40.95 -9.87
N VAL A 220 -5.33 40.91 -10.91
CA VAL A 220 -4.39 41.99 -11.25
C VAL A 220 -5.06 42.80 -12.35
#